data_AF-A0A955X1I8-F1
#
_entry.id   AF-A0A955X1I8-F1
#
_cell.length_a   1.000
_cell.length_b   1.000
_cell.length_c   1.000
_cell.angle_alpha   90.00
_cell.angle_beta   90.00
_cell.angle_gamma   90.00
#
_symmetry.space_group_name_H-M   'P 1'
#
loop_
_entity.id
_entity.type
_entity.pdbx_description
1 polymer ?
#
loop_
_entity_poly.entity_id
_entity_poly.type
_entity_poly.pdbx_seq_one_letter_code
_entity_poly.pdbx_strand_id
1 'polypeptide(L)'
;MRVLSMGVDMITPPLVVADPSLVILDVRPRPERFGELGFIPGSRWFPEERLRERPFLLTDDVAPDRGVVLACLTGRRSAALVPFVRALGYPRTYNLEGGLLAWASSLPLCGRGRAPATAPGTQSVDEIMRELSSCFVAESVENILSRGLDEHFDPREVVRDIEMVVFARHPEPDRDALVEVVERLGELARARGHSLETIAVNVNRFLDMIDRVAEPVPDLAWSS
;
A
#
# COMPACT_ATOMS: atom_id res chain seq x y z
N MET A 1 19.73 11.23 15.41
CA MET A 1 19.68 9.80 15.08
C MET A 1 19.79 9.03 16.39
N ARG A 2 18.68 8.51 16.94
CA ARG A 2 18.70 7.71 18.17
C ARG A 2 18.68 6.24 17.78
N VAL A 3 19.80 5.57 17.96
CA VAL A 3 19.89 4.11 17.98
C VAL A 3 19.34 3.64 19.34
N LEU A 4 18.63 2.50 19.33
CA LEU A 4 18.41 1.51 20.42
C LEU A 4 16.93 1.13 20.70
N SER A 5 16.45 0.10 20.01
CA SER A 5 16.31 -1.26 20.58
C SER A 5 16.50 -2.25 19.42
N MET A 6 17.29 -3.32 19.58
CA MET A 6 17.76 -4.24 18.52
C MET A 6 18.92 -3.76 17.60
N GLY A 7 19.52 -2.59 17.81
CA GLY A 7 20.72 -2.16 17.06
C GLY A 7 20.48 -1.80 15.59
N VAL A 8 19.23 -1.53 15.21
CA VAL A 8 18.83 -1.09 13.86
C VAL A 8 18.41 0.37 13.89
N ASP A 9 18.46 1.05 12.73
CA ASP A 9 18.03 2.45 12.64
C ASP A 9 16.51 2.54 12.73
N MET A 10 16.05 3.34 13.68
CA MET A 10 14.64 3.60 13.93
C MET A 10 14.22 4.91 13.26
N ILE A 11 12.97 4.98 12.80
CA ILE A 11 12.36 6.22 12.32
C ILE A 11 10.97 6.40 12.95
N THR A 12 10.73 7.59 13.51
CA THR A 12 9.44 7.92 14.16
C THR A 12 8.36 8.19 13.12
N PRO A 13 7.07 7.92 13.39
CA PRO A 13 5.98 8.26 12.47
C PRO A 13 6.00 9.70 11.94
N PRO A 14 6.22 10.76 12.74
CA PRO A 14 6.28 12.13 12.23
C PRO A 14 7.38 12.38 11.19
N LEU A 15 8.54 11.72 11.34
CA LEU A 15 9.63 11.80 10.35
C LEU A 15 9.29 11.06 9.05
N VAL A 16 8.53 9.96 9.14
CA VAL A 16 8.02 9.27 7.95
C VAL A 16 6.99 10.13 7.21
N VAL A 17 6.14 10.85 7.95
CA VAL A 17 5.17 11.78 7.35
C VAL A 17 5.86 12.97 6.70
N ALA A 18 6.92 13.50 7.33
CA ALA A 18 7.69 14.61 6.79
C ALA A 18 8.46 14.26 5.51
N ASP A 19 8.72 12.97 5.26
CA ASP A 19 9.39 12.47 4.05
C ASP A 19 8.44 11.58 3.20
N PRO A 20 7.66 12.20 2.29
CA PRO A 20 6.80 11.46 1.36
C PRO A 20 7.57 10.57 0.38
N SER A 21 8.90 10.75 0.23
CA SER A 21 9.72 9.96 -0.69
C SER A 21 10.14 8.59 -0.13
N LEU A 22 9.92 8.32 1.16
CA LEU A 22 10.17 6.99 1.71
C LEU A 22 9.22 5.94 1.10
N VAL A 23 9.63 4.68 1.11
CA VAL A 23 8.75 3.55 0.76
C VAL A 23 8.42 2.83 2.04
N ILE A 24 7.13 2.69 2.35
CA ILE A 24 6.67 2.01 3.57
C ILE A 24 6.26 0.58 3.20
N LEU A 25 6.93 -0.41 3.77
CA LEU A 25 6.62 -1.83 3.56
C LEU A 25 5.97 -2.40 4.82
N ASP A 26 4.72 -2.82 4.69
CA ASP A 26 4.02 -3.57 5.74
C ASP A 26 4.38 -5.06 5.62
N VAL A 27 5.16 -5.54 6.58
CA VAL A 27 5.68 -6.91 6.61
C VAL A 27 4.77 -7.87 7.38
N ARG A 28 3.54 -7.46 7.71
CA ARG A 28 2.58 -8.31 8.41
C ARG A 28 1.91 -9.32 7.47
N PRO A 29 1.51 -10.49 7.99
CA PRO A 29 0.72 -11.44 7.22
C PRO A 29 -0.66 -10.87 6.89
N ARG A 30 -1.31 -11.42 5.86
CA ARG A 30 -2.59 -10.95 5.31
C ARG A 30 -3.66 -10.72 6.39
N PRO A 31 -3.90 -11.65 7.35
CA PRO A 31 -4.96 -11.47 8.35
C PRO A 31 -4.70 -10.28 9.30
N GLU A 32 -3.43 -9.95 9.56
CA GLU A 32 -3.10 -8.77 10.37
C GLU A 32 -3.27 -7.48 9.56
N ARG A 33 -2.89 -7.46 8.28
CA ARG A 33 -2.98 -6.27 7.42
C ARG A 33 -4.42 -5.84 7.17
N PHE A 34 -5.29 -6.80 6.86
CA PHE A 34 -6.70 -6.57 6.58
C PHE A 34 -7.62 -6.84 7.78
N GLY A 35 -7.05 -6.90 9.00
CA GLY A 35 -7.81 -6.99 10.25
C GLY A 35 -8.32 -5.63 10.73
N GLU A 36 -8.90 -5.59 11.93
CA GLU A 36 -9.61 -4.42 12.47
C GLU A 36 -8.79 -3.13 12.53
N LEU A 37 -7.48 -3.24 12.75
CA LEU A 37 -6.59 -2.07 12.83
C LEU A 37 -6.29 -1.48 11.45
N GLY A 38 -6.38 -2.27 10.38
CA GLY A 38 -6.05 -1.82 9.04
C GLY A 38 -4.54 -1.60 8.83
N PHE A 39 -4.18 -0.64 7.97
CA PHE A 39 -2.80 -0.40 7.53
C PHE A 39 -2.48 1.07 7.24
N ILE A 40 -1.20 1.38 7.06
CA ILE A 40 -0.70 2.75 6.84
C ILE A 40 -1.09 3.23 5.42
N PRO A 41 -1.67 4.43 5.26
CA PRO A 41 -1.94 5.02 3.95
C PRO A 41 -0.65 5.16 3.12
N GLY A 42 -0.67 4.65 1.89
CA GLY A 42 0.50 4.62 1.01
C GLY A 42 1.59 3.63 1.40
N SER A 43 1.28 2.64 2.26
CA SER A 43 2.15 1.49 2.49
C SER A 43 1.86 0.36 1.51
N ARG A 44 2.91 -0.30 1.04
CA ARG A 44 2.80 -1.51 0.23
C ARG A 44 2.74 -2.74 1.11
N TRP A 45 1.92 -3.71 0.74
CA TRP A 45 1.99 -5.01 1.38
C TRP A 45 3.18 -5.82 0.85
N PHE A 46 4.12 -6.15 1.72
CA PHE A 46 5.26 -7.00 1.38
C PHE A 46 5.59 -7.88 2.59
N PRO A 47 4.78 -8.95 2.81
CA PRO A 47 4.83 -9.74 4.04
C PRO A 47 6.22 -10.38 4.22
N GLU A 48 6.62 -10.61 5.46
CA GLU A 48 7.91 -11.21 5.81
C GLU A 48 8.21 -12.48 5.01
N GLU A 49 7.20 -13.34 4.85
CA GLU A 49 7.31 -14.59 4.10
C GLU A 49 7.72 -14.33 2.65
N ARG A 50 7.04 -13.38 1.98
CA ARG A 50 7.38 -12.96 0.61
C ARG A 50 8.79 -12.37 0.54
N LEU A 51 9.18 -11.58 1.53
CA LEU A 51 10.51 -10.97 1.58
C LEU A 51 11.63 -11.99 1.69
N ARG A 52 11.42 -13.07 2.45
CA ARG A 52 12.40 -14.15 2.58
C ARG A 52 12.41 -15.09 1.38
N GLU A 53 11.24 -15.41 0.83
CA GLU A 53 11.10 -16.39 -0.25
C GLU A 53 11.37 -15.81 -1.64
N ARG A 54 11.01 -14.54 -1.86
CA ARG A 54 11.11 -13.85 -3.16
C ARG A 54 11.70 -12.45 -3.03
N PRO A 55 12.93 -12.31 -2.49
CA PRO A 55 13.55 -11.01 -2.25
C PRO A 55 13.77 -10.18 -3.53
N PHE A 56 13.92 -10.83 -4.69
CA PHE A 56 14.07 -10.17 -5.99
C PHE A 56 12.84 -9.34 -6.39
N LEU A 57 11.65 -9.69 -5.90
CA LEU A 57 10.45 -8.89 -6.17
C LEU A 57 10.56 -7.50 -5.54
N LEU A 58 11.32 -7.35 -4.45
CA LEU A 58 11.56 -6.03 -3.88
C LEU A 58 12.43 -5.18 -4.82
N THR A 59 13.48 -5.76 -5.42
CA THR A 59 14.37 -5.07 -6.36
C THR A 59 13.74 -4.72 -7.69
N ASP A 60 12.73 -5.47 -8.13
CA ASP A 60 11.95 -5.11 -9.32
C ASP A 60 11.00 -3.93 -9.06
N ASP A 61 10.61 -3.75 -7.80
CA ASP A 61 9.52 -2.87 -7.41
C ASP A 61 9.95 -1.58 -6.72
N VAL A 62 11.16 -1.54 -6.14
CA VAL A 62 11.68 -0.41 -5.38
C VAL A 62 13.10 -0.13 -5.84
N ALA A 63 13.38 1.10 -6.24
CA ALA A 63 14.75 1.48 -6.61
C ALA A 63 15.69 1.41 -5.38
N PRO A 64 16.90 0.82 -5.47
CA PRO A 64 17.79 0.61 -4.33
C PRO A 64 18.25 1.88 -3.60
N ASP A 65 18.20 3.03 -4.27
CA ASP A 65 18.53 4.32 -3.70
C ASP A 65 17.42 4.85 -2.78
N ARG A 66 16.17 4.38 -2.91
CA ARG A 66 15.03 4.82 -2.09
C ARG A 66 15.20 4.45 -0.62
N GLY A 67 14.75 5.33 0.28
CA GLY A 67 14.65 5.01 1.70
C GLY A 67 13.47 4.06 1.96
N VAL A 68 13.71 2.97 2.68
CA VAL A 68 12.70 1.94 2.99
C VAL A 68 12.39 1.95 4.48
N VAL A 69 11.11 1.98 4.83
CA VAL A 69 10.61 1.88 6.20
C VAL A 69 9.85 0.58 6.36
N LEU A 70 10.35 -0.32 7.19
CA LEU A 70 9.68 -1.57 7.51
C LEU A 70 8.72 -1.35 8.68
N ALA A 71 7.47 -1.76 8.50
CA ALA A 71 6.42 -1.63 9.51
C ALA A 71 5.80 -3.00 9.80
N CYS A 72 5.71 -3.35 11.09
CA CYS A 72 4.83 -4.40 11.58
C CYS A 72 3.92 -3.85 12.69
N LEU A 73 3.24 -4.71 13.44
CA LEU A 73 2.33 -4.26 14.50
C LEU A 73 3.02 -3.41 15.58
N THR A 74 4.13 -3.91 16.15
CA THR A 74 4.84 -3.28 17.30
C THR A 74 6.26 -2.82 16.99
N GLY A 75 6.75 -3.03 15.76
CA GLY A 75 8.14 -2.77 15.36
C GLY A 75 9.12 -3.93 15.63
N ARG A 76 8.71 -5.00 16.32
CA ARG A 76 9.61 -6.14 16.66
C ARG A 76 9.93 -7.01 15.44
N ARG A 77 8.90 -7.47 14.71
CA ARG A 77 9.06 -8.28 13.48
C ARG A 77 9.88 -7.54 12.41
N SER A 78 9.53 -6.28 12.15
CA SER A 78 10.19 -5.45 11.15
C SER A 78 11.65 -5.11 11.51
N ALA A 79 11.98 -4.91 12.80
CA ALA A 79 13.36 -4.72 13.22
C ALA A 79 14.28 -5.87 12.80
N ALA A 80 13.82 -7.11 12.93
CA ALA A 80 14.60 -8.30 12.56
C ALA A 80 14.87 -8.40 11.05
N LEU A 81 14.11 -7.69 10.21
CA LEU A 81 14.25 -7.69 8.75
C LEU A 81 15.14 -6.57 8.23
N VAL A 82 15.44 -5.54 9.03
CA VAL A 82 16.28 -4.41 8.57
C VAL A 82 17.65 -4.87 8.07
N PRO A 83 18.41 -5.74 8.77
CA PRO A 83 19.71 -6.19 8.27
C PRO A 83 19.59 -6.98 6.97
N PHE A 84 18.53 -7.78 6.83
CA PHE A 84 18.27 -8.57 5.62
C PHE A 84 18.02 -7.66 4.41
N VAL A 85 17.13 -6.67 4.55
CA VAL A 85 16.81 -5.72 3.47
C VAL A 85 18.02 -4.85 3.11
N ARG A 86 18.86 -4.48 4.08
CA ARG A 86 20.15 -3.82 3.79
C ARG A 86 21.08 -4.69 2.97
N ALA A 87 21.15 -5.99 3.27
CA ALA A 87 21.95 -6.96 2.51
C ALA A 87 21.45 -7.13 1.06
N LEU A 88 20.16 -6.84 0.79
CA LEU A 88 19.60 -6.80 -0.55
C LEU A 88 19.94 -5.52 -1.34
N GLY A 89 20.71 -4.59 -0.77
CA GLY A 89 21.14 -3.37 -1.46
C GLY A 89 20.36 -2.10 -1.11
N TYR A 90 19.56 -2.12 -0.03
CA TYR A 90 18.83 -0.95 0.48
C TYR A 90 19.49 -0.38 1.74
N PRO A 91 20.58 0.39 1.63
CA PRO A 91 21.33 0.87 2.80
C PRO A 91 20.48 1.81 3.68
N ARG A 92 19.54 2.54 3.08
CA ARG A 92 18.60 3.44 3.77
C ARG A 92 17.34 2.70 4.23
N THR A 93 17.52 1.60 4.96
CA THR A 93 16.40 0.86 5.56
C THR A 93 16.25 1.18 7.03
N TYR A 94 15.02 1.50 7.45
CA TYR A 94 14.64 1.88 8.81
C TYR A 94 13.54 0.97 9.34
N ASN A 95 13.49 0.79 10.66
CA ASN A 95 12.35 0.21 11.35
C ASN A 95 11.41 1.32 11.84
N LEU A 96 10.11 1.20 11.60
CA LEU A 96 9.12 2.13 12.13
C LEU A 96 9.05 2.02 13.66
N GLU A 97 9.38 3.11 14.35
CA GLU A 97 9.39 3.15 15.81
C GLU A 97 7.99 2.94 16.39
N GLY A 98 7.86 1.93 17.24
CA GLY A 98 6.58 1.48 17.82
C GLY A 98 5.61 0.81 16.83
N GLY A 99 6.02 0.62 15.58
CA GLY A 99 5.23 -0.02 14.54
C GLY A 99 3.89 0.69 14.26
N LEU A 100 2.93 -0.09 13.75
CA LEU A 100 1.59 0.39 13.44
C LEU A 100 0.85 0.95 14.66
N LEU A 101 1.08 0.42 15.86
CA LEU A 101 0.43 0.94 17.07
C LEU A 101 0.84 2.39 17.37
N ALA A 102 2.12 2.73 17.20
CA ALA A 102 2.58 4.10 17.35
C ALA A 102 2.05 5.01 16.24
N TRP A 103 1.97 4.52 15.00
CA TRP A 103 1.31 5.24 13.90
C TRP A 103 -0.16 5.55 14.24
N ALA A 104 -0.92 4.52 14.64
CA ALA A 104 -2.34 4.60 14.96
C ALA A 104 -2.69 5.55 16.11
N SER A 105 -1.71 5.93 16.94
CA SER A 105 -1.92 6.83 18.07
C SER A 105 -2.34 8.24 17.67
N SER A 106 -1.94 8.69 16.48
CA SER A 106 -2.13 10.07 16.04
C SER A 106 -2.25 10.25 14.52
N LEU A 107 -2.13 9.18 13.72
CA LEU A 107 -2.15 9.25 12.26
C LEU A 107 -3.26 8.38 11.66
N PRO A 108 -3.76 8.72 10.45
CA PRO A 108 -4.81 7.96 9.77
C PRO A 108 -4.40 6.53 9.39
N LEU A 109 -5.41 5.67 9.19
CA LEU A 109 -5.27 4.28 8.77
C LEU A 109 -6.27 3.96 7.65
N CYS A 110 -5.85 3.12 6.70
CA CYS A 110 -6.72 2.48 5.73
C CYS A 110 -7.29 1.18 6.30
N GLY A 111 -8.50 0.78 5.89
CA GLY A 111 -9.13 -0.50 6.21
C GLY A 111 -9.59 -0.68 7.66
N ARG A 112 -9.43 0.34 8.52
CA ARG A 112 -9.77 0.26 9.94
C ARG A 112 -11.27 0.02 10.14
N GLY A 113 -11.61 -0.96 10.99
CA GLY A 113 -12.98 -1.28 11.39
C GLY A 113 -13.88 -1.77 10.26
N ARG A 114 -13.29 -2.18 9.13
CA ARG A 114 -14.04 -2.59 7.95
C ARG A 114 -14.33 -4.09 8.02
N ALA A 115 -15.60 -4.45 8.07
CA ALA A 115 -16.04 -5.80 7.75
C ALA A 115 -16.09 -5.95 6.22
N PRO A 116 -15.84 -7.15 5.65
CA PRO A 116 -16.11 -7.40 4.24
C PRO A 116 -17.53 -6.98 3.88
N ALA A 117 -17.73 -6.39 2.69
CA ALA A 117 -19.06 -6.04 2.24
C ALA A 117 -19.97 -7.28 2.25
N THR A 118 -21.15 -7.16 2.87
CA THR A 118 -22.08 -8.28 3.06
C THR A 118 -23.08 -8.45 1.93
N ALA A 119 -23.09 -7.55 0.94
CA ALA A 119 -23.96 -7.62 -0.22
C ALA A 119 -23.11 -7.48 -1.50
N PRO A 120 -23.22 -8.42 -2.46
CA PRO A 120 -22.58 -8.27 -3.77
C PRO A 120 -23.15 -7.03 -4.48
N GLY A 121 -22.26 -6.26 -5.10
CA GLY A 121 -22.60 -5.19 -6.04
C GLY A 121 -22.51 -5.68 -7.48
N THR A 122 -22.98 -4.85 -8.41
CA THR A 122 -22.94 -5.14 -9.85
C THR A 122 -21.69 -4.59 -10.54
N GLN A 123 -20.66 -4.21 -9.78
CA GLN A 123 -19.49 -3.54 -10.34
C GLN A 123 -18.59 -4.54 -11.06
N SER A 124 -18.23 -4.22 -12.31
CA SER A 124 -17.20 -4.97 -13.04
C SER A 124 -15.80 -4.46 -12.69
N VAL A 125 -14.78 -5.27 -12.97
CA VAL A 125 -13.36 -4.84 -12.86
C VAL A 125 -13.15 -3.55 -13.67
N ASP A 126 -13.66 -3.48 -14.91
CA ASP A 126 -13.53 -2.31 -15.77
C ASP A 126 -14.15 -1.04 -15.18
N GLU A 127 -15.29 -1.16 -14.47
CA GLU A 127 -15.94 -0.03 -13.80
C GLU A 127 -15.11 0.47 -12.62
N ILE A 128 -14.54 -0.45 -11.83
CA ILE A 128 -13.65 -0.10 -10.72
C ILE A 128 -12.41 0.62 -11.25
N MET A 129 -11.77 0.08 -12.28
CA MET A 129 -10.55 0.65 -12.84
C MET A 129 -10.82 2.03 -13.46
N ARG A 130 -11.97 2.21 -14.13
CA ARG A 130 -12.39 3.52 -14.65
C ARG A 130 -12.57 4.55 -13.55
N GLU A 131 -13.25 4.19 -12.47
CA GLU A 131 -13.48 5.08 -11.33
C GLU A 131 -12.17 5.44 -10.62
N LEU A 132 -11.32 4.43 -10.41
CA LEU A 132 -10.00 4.58 -9.80
C LEU A 132 -9.10 5.48 -10.64
N SER A 133 -9.05 5.28 -11.95
CA SER A 133 -8.33 6.15 -12.88
C SER A 133 -8.86 7.58 -12.85
N SER A 134 -10.19 7.76 -12.91
CA SER A 134 -10.85 9.07 -12.87
C SER A 134 -10.51 9.84 -11.58
N CYS A 135 -10.64 9.18 -10.43
CA CYS A 135 -10.35 9.77 -9.14
C CYS A 135 -8.87 10.16 -9.02
N PHE A 136 -7.95 9.26 -9.37
CA PHE A 136 -6.52 9.54 -9.30
C PHE A 136 -6.09 10.68 -10.24
N VAL A 137 -6.64 10.73 -11.46
CA VAL A 137 -6.38 11.80 -12.43
C VAL A 137 -6.89 13.14 -11.89
N ALA A 138 -8.12 13.20 -11.38
CA ALA A 138 -8.69 14.42 -10.83
C ALA A 138 -7.83 15.00 -9.69
N GLU A 139 -7.44 14.17 -8.73
CA GLU A 139 -6.63 14.61 -7.59
C GLU A 139 -5.20 14.99 -7.99
N SER A 140 -4.64 14.25 -8.95
CA SER A 140 -3.33 14.59 -9.51
C SER A 140 -3.33 15.97 -10.15
N VAL A 141 -4.39 16.32 -10.88
CA VAL A 141 -4.55 17.65 -11.48
C VAL A 141 -4.70 18.72 -10.40
N GLU A 142 -5.53 18.50 -9.38
CA GLU A 142 -5.69 19.44 -8.27
C GLU A 142 -4.37 19.69 -7.52
N ASN A 143 -3.58 18.63 -7.30
CA ASN A 143 -2.28 18.73 -6.64
C ASN A 143 -1.26 19.45 -7.55
N ILE A 144 -1.23 19.15 -8.85
CA ILE A 144 -0.40 19.85 -9.85
C ILE A 144 -0.70 21.36 -9.88
N LEU A 145 -1.99 21.73 -9.92
CA LEU A 145 -2.41 23.14 -9.95
C LEU A 145 -1.98 23.89 -8.68
N SER A 146 -1.87 23.21 -7.54
CA SER A 146 -1.47 23.83 -6.27
C SER A 146 0.04 23.86 -6.02
N ARG A 147 0.83 22.96 -6.62
CA ARG A 147 2.27 22.80 -6.34
C ARG A 147 3.20 23.02 -7.54
N GLY A 148 2.66 23.23 -8.73
CA GLY A 148 3.41 23.41 -9.96
C GLY A 148 3.41 22.15 -10.85
N LEU A 149 3.56 22.37 -12.15
CA LEU A 149 3.57 21.33 -13.17
C LEU A 149 4.89 20.56 -13.15
N ASP A 150 4.79 19.24 -12.98
CA ASP A 150 5.77 18.32 -13.54
C ASP A 150 5.34 18.07 -14.98
N GLU A 151 6.00 18.72 -15.95
CA GLU A 151 5.61 18.70 -17.37
C GLU A 151 5.62 17.28 -17.98
N HIS A 152 6.27 16.32 -17.33
CA HIS A 152 6.39 14.93 -17.78
C HIS A 152 5.45 13.96 -17.06
N PHE A 153 4.60 14.45 -16.14
CA PHE A 153 3.70 13.59 -15.39
C PHE A 153 2.31 13.52 -16.06
N ASP A 154 2.01 12.40 -16.71
CA ASP A 154 0.65 12.05 -17.12
C ASP A 154 0.04 11.04 -16.11
N PRO A 155 -0.95 11.45 -15.28
CA PRO A 155 -1.58 10.54 -14.34
C PRO A 155 -2.30 9.36 -15.01
N ARG A 156 -2.69 9.48 -16.28
CA ARG A 156 -3.32 8.36 -17.01
C ARG A 156 -2.28 7.33 -17.44
N GLU A 157 -1.12 7.77 -17.88
CA GLU A 157 -0.01 6.87 -18.26
C GLU A 157 0.46 6.08 -17.04
N VAL A 158 0.63 6.75 -15.91
CA VAL A 158 0.96 6.13 -14.62
C VAL A 158 -0.01 5.02 -14.22
N VAL A 159 -1.32 5.27 -14.34
CA VAL A 159 -2.34 4.25 -14.01
C VAL A 159 -2.18 3.04 -14.93
N ARG A 160 -1.97 3.25 -16.23
CA ARG A 160 -1.74 2.16 -17.20
C ARG A 160 -0.46 1.39 -16.89
N ASP A 161 0.62 2.05 -16.51
CA ASP A 161 1.88 1.39 -16.16
C ASP A 161 1.72 0.50 -14.92
N ILE A 162 1.00 1.00 -13.91
CA ILE A 162 0.67 0.22 -12.71
C ILE A 162 -0.18 -0.99 -13.08
N GLU A 163 -1.24 -0.80 -13.88
CA GLU A 163 -2.09 -1.89 -14.37
C GLU A 163 -1.28 -2.94 -15.12
N MET A 164 -0.44 -2.51 -16.06
CA MET A 164 0.41 -3.40 -16.85
C MET A 164 1.33 -4.25 -15.96
N VAL A 165 1.99 -3.63 -14.97
CA VAL A 165 2.90 -4.33 -14.07
C VAL A 165 2.16 -5.30 -13.13
N VAL A 166 0.99 -4.91 -12.63
CA VAL A 166 0.20 -5.73 -11.70
C VAL A 166 -0.47 -6.88 -12.45
N PHE A 167 -1.16 -6.63 -13.55
CA PHE A 167 -1.88 -7.66 -14.30
C PHE A 167 -0.94 -8.60 -15.07
N ALA A 168 0.31 -8.21 -15.34
CA ALA A 168 1.33 -9.17 -15.78
C ALA A 168 1.62 -10.27 -14.74
N ARG A 169 1.40 -10.00 -13.44
CA ARG A 169 1.54 -10.98 -12.34
C ARG A 169 0.23 -11.71 -12.04
N HIS A 170 -0.89 -11.14 -12.49
CA HIS A 170 -2.25 -11.65 -12.28
C HIS A 170 -3.00 -11.70 -13.63
N PRO A 171 -2.75 -12.73 -14.47
CA PRO A 171 -3.34 -12.83 -15.82
C PRO A 171 -4.88 -12.82 -15.80
N GLU A 172 -5.47 -13.34 -14.73
CA GLU A 172 -6.88 -13.17 -14.38
C GLU A 172 -6.91 -12.29 -13.12
N PRO A 173 -7.24 -10.99 -13.24
CA PRO A 173 -7.15 -10.06 -12.12
C PRO A 173 -8.17 -10.42 -11.04
N ASP A 174 -7.66 -10.94 -9.93
CA ASP A 174 -8.42 -11.26 -8.74
C ASP A 174 -8.49 -10.08 -7.77
N ARG A 175 -9.14 -10.28 -6.63
CA ARG A 175 -9.25 -9.27 -5.57
C ARG A 175 -7.89 -8.72 -5.16
N ASP A 176 -6.87 -9.59 -5.04
CA ASP A 176 -5.55 -9.18 -4.57
C ASP A 176 -4.82 -8.33 -5.63
N ALA A 177 -5.01 -8.59 -6.92
CA ALA A 177 -4.53 -7.73 -8.00
C ALA A 177 -5.13 -6.31 -7.91
N LEU A 178 -6.44 -6.20 -7.74
CA LEU A 178 -7.12 -4.89 -7.63
C LEU A 178 -6.66 -4.11 -6.39
N VAL A 179 -6.48 -4.81 -5.27
CA VAL A 179 -5.93 -4.20 -4.06
C VAL A 179 -4.49 -3.71 -4.30
N GLU A 180 -3.64 -4.48 -5.00
CA GLU A 180 -2.28 -4.04 -5.32
C GLU A 180 -2.27 -2.76 -6.18
N VAL A 181 -3.17 -2.61 -7.15
CA VAL A 181 -3.30 -1.35 -7.92
C VAL A 181 -3.65 -0.19 -7.00
N VAL A 182 -4.66 -0.36 -6.13
CA VAL A 182 -5.08 0.68 -5.17
C VAL A 182 -3.92 1.06 -4.24
N GLU A 183 -3.15 0.09 -3.75
CA GLU A 183 -2.00 0.32 -2.88
C GLU A 183 -0.88 1.08 -3.59
N ARG A 184 -0.54 0.72 -4.84
CA ARG A 184 0.48 1.40 -5.64
C ARG A 184 0.10 2.85 -5.95
N LEU A 185 -1.18 3.11 -6.23
CA LEU A 185 -1.66 4.48 -6.42
C LEU A 185 -1.65 5.28 -5.11
N GLY A 186 -1.98 4.64 -3.97
CA GLY A 186 -1.85 5.27 -2.66
C GLY A 186 -0.41 5.63 -2.31
N GLU A 187 0.56 4.75 -2.61
CA GLU A 187 1.99 5.02 -2.45
C GLU A 187 2.42 6.22 -3.32
N LEU A 188 2.02 6.24 -4.59
CA LEU A 188 2.38 7.33 -5.50
C LEU A 188 1.72 8.66 -5.09
N ALA A 189 0.46 8.64 -4.70
CA ALA A 189 -0.22 9.80 -4.14
C ALA A 189 0.54 10.36 -2.92
N ARG A 190 1.03 9.47 -2.03
CA ARG A 190 1.88 9.85 -0.90
C ARG A 190 3.18 10.52 -1.38
N ALA A 191 3.87 9.91 -2.33
CA ALA A 191 5.13 10.43 -2.88
C ALA A 191 4.97 11.80 -3.56
N ARG A 192 3.78 12.08 -4.10
CA ARG A 192 3.39 13.39 -4.68
C ARG A 192 2.82 14.36 -3.64
N GLY A 193 2.74 13.94 -2.38
CA GLY A 193 2.43 14.78 -1.24
C GLY A 193 0.94 15.03 -1.00
N HIS A 194 0.08 14.12 -1.45
CA HIS A 194 -1.32 14.04 -0.99
C HIS A 194 -1.33 13.77 0.52
N SER A 195 -2.34 14.27 1.23
CA SER A 195 -2.48 14.03 2.67
C SER A 195 -2.79 12.57 2.96
N LEU A 196 -2.41 12.10 4.14
CA LEU A 196 -2.71 10.74 4.58
C LEU A 196 -4.22 10.51 4.72
N GLU A 197 -4.97 11.55 5.07
CA GLU A 197 -6.43 11.54 5.17
C GLU A 197 -7.07 11.30 3.80
N THR A 198 -6.66 12.06 2.78
CA THR A 198 -7.17 11.89 1.40
C THR A 198 -6.85 10.49 0.89
N ILE A 199 -5.61 10.03 1.06
CA ILE A 199 -5.21 8.67 0.65
C ILE A 199 -6.06 7.62 1.38
N ALA A 200 -6.26 7.76 2.69
CA ALA A 200 -7.07 6.81 3.46
C ALA A 200 -8.52 6.77 2.99
N VAL A 201 -9.15 7.93 2.74
CA VAL A 201 -10.53 8.01 2.25
C VAL A 201 -10.67 7.30 0.90
N ASN A 202 -9.77 7.54 -0.04
CA ASN A 202 -9.84 6.96 -1.38
C ASN A 202 -9.56 5.47 -1.36
N VAL A 203 -8.50 5.04 -0.66
CA VAL A 203 -8.19 3.62 -0.50
C VAL A 203 -9.38 2.90 0.11
N ASN A 204 -9.99 3.45 1.17
CA ASN A 204 -11.17 2.82 1.78
C ASN A 204 -12.34 2.72 0.81
N ARG A 205 -12.63 3.79 0.04
CA ARG A 205 -13.67 3.77 -1.00
C ARG A 205 -13.43 2.67 -2.03
N PHE A 206 -12.21 2.53 -2.56
CA PHE A 206 -11.91 1.52 -3.57
C PHE A 206 -11.89 0.12 -2.99
N LEU A 207 -11.41 -0.05 -1.77
CA LEU A 207 -11.51 -1.32 -1.07
C LEU A 207 -12.96 -1.75 -0.82
N ASP A 208 -13.88 -0.80 -0.61
CA ASP A 208 -15.33 -1.09 -0.51
C ASP A 208 -15.95 -1.46 -1.86
N MET A 209 -15.49 -0.84 -2.96
CA MET A 209 -15.91 -1.21 -4.32
C MET A 209 -15.42 -2.61 -4.69
N ILE A 210 -14.15 -2.90 -4.40
CA ILE A 210 -13.53 -4.21 -4.66
C ILE A 210 -14.27 -5.32 -3.90
N ASP A 211 -14.64 -5.10 -2.64
CA ASP A 211 -15.41 -6.09 -1.86
C ASP A 211 -16.84 -6.29 -2.40
N ARG A 212 -17.34 -5.38 -3.25
CA ARG A 212 -18.65 -5.47 -3.90
C ARG A 212 -18.58 -6.03 -5.32
N VAL A 213 -17.40 -6.32 -5.86
CA VAL A 213 -17.32 -7.08 -7.12
C VAL A 213 -18.01 -8.41 -6.89
N ALA A 214 -18.89 -8.81 -7.80
CA ALA A 214 -19.52 -10.10 -7.74
C ALA A 214 -18.44 -11.20 -7.65
N GLU A 215 -18.30 -11.83 -6.48
CA GLU A 215 -17.75 -13.19 -6.44
C GLU A 215 -18.66 -14.07 -7.31
N PRO A 216 -18.16 -15.12 -7.98
CA PRO A 216 -19.05 -16.10 -8.59
C PRO A 216 -20.03 -16.52 -7.50
N VAL A 217 -21.33 -16.27 -7.73
CA VAL A 217 -22.39 -16.82 -6.88
C VAL A 217 -22.09 -18.32 -6.80
N PRO A 218 -21.76 -18.89 -5.62
CA PRO A 218 -21.53 -20.31 -5.53
C PRO A 218 -22.79 -20.97 -6.08
N ASP A 219 -22.61 -21.81 -7.10
CA ASP A 219 -23.69 -22.59 -7.67
C ASP A 219 -24.54 -23.14 -6.52
N LEU A 220 -25.84 -22.88 -6.59
CA LEU A 220 -26.85 -23.52 -5.76
C LEU A 220 -26.80 -25.03 -6.06
N ALA A 221 -25.87 -25.73 -5.42
CA ALA A 221 -25.70 -27.17 -5.50
C ALA A 221 -25.48 -27.75 -4.10
N TRP A 222 -26.46 -27.55 -3.22
CA TRP A 222 -26.72 -28.51 -2.15
C TRP A 222 -27.90 -29.39 -2.56
N SER A 223 -27.63 -30.33 -3.44
CA SER A 223 -28.46 -31.52 -3.63
C SER A 223 -27.58 -32.67 -4.09
N SER A 224 -27.04 -33.41 -3.12
CA SER A 224 -26.93 -34.87 -3.07
C SER A 224 -26.33 -35.28 -1.73
#